data_AF-A0A9Q9YAX7-F1
#
_entry.id   AF-A0A9Q9YAX7-F1
#
_cell.length_a   1.000
_cell.length_b   1.000
_cell.length_c   1.000
_cell.angle_alpha   90.00
_cell.angle_beta   90.00
_cell.angle_gamma   90.00
#
_symmetry.space_group_name_H-M   'P 1'
#
loop_
_entity.id
_entity.type
_entity.pdbx_description
1 polymer ?
#
loop_
_entity_poly.entity_id
_entity_poly.type
_entity_poly.pdbx_seq_one_letter_code
_entity_poly.pdbx_strand_id
1 'polypeptide(L)'
;MESYKVRLILTEQDIRKLSLDAKPKNVEELKIKIKEKCDLQYDFNVMYEDSDFDNAFCNLEDIGDLPASRATVKVFAEFNRIVTTDLQSNFYGAVDRYTPRFVTIFKSKKGTVGEKLDELMQQMNTGKEADVTAMRTLVLRGLPILLGDDASNFYNTCNVSSHCKKI
;
A
#
# COMPACT_ATOMS: atom_id res chain seq x y z
N MET A 1 17.41 -30.28 -1.15
CA MET A 1 16.63 -29.55 -2.16
C MET A 1 17.07 -28.11 -2.08
N GLU A 2 17.60 -27.54 -3.17
CA GLU A 2 18.14 -26.17 -3.17
C GLU A 2 16.99 -25.17 -3.26
N SER A 3 16.92 -24.21 -2.34
CA SER A 3 15.85 -23.21 -2.31
C SER A 3 16.15 -22.04 -3.25
N TYR A 4 15.12 -21.57 -3.96
CA TYR A 4 15.22 -20.43 -4.85
C TYR A 4 15.08 -19.13 -4.06
N LYS A 5 16.10 -18.26 -4.14
CA LYS A 5 16.17 -17.03 -3.33
C LYS A 5 15.73 -15.82 -4.14
N VAL A 6 14.80 -15.06 -3.59
CA VAL A 6 14.25 -13.86 -4.23
C VAL A 6 14.51 -12.66 -3.33
N ARG A 7 15.18 -11.63 -3.84
CA ARG A 7 15.19 -10.30 -3.23
C ARG A 7 13.96 -9.56 -3.75
N LEU A 8 12.96 -9.39 -2.90
CA LEU A 8 11.69 -8.74 -3.22
C LEU A 8 11.73 -7.28 -2.77
N ILE A 9 11.45 -6.36 -3.69
CA ILE A 9 11.26 -4.94 -3.41
C ILE A 9 9.76 -4.68 -3.47
N LEU A 10 9.13 -4.50 -2.30
CA LEU A 10 7.72 -4.07 -2.22
C LEU A 10 7.63 -2.56 -2.40
N THR A 11 8.51 -1.83 -1.72
CA THR A 11 8.73 -0.39 -1.87
C THR A 11 10.22 -0.10 -1.73
N GLU A 12 10.66 1.14 -1.93
CA GLU A 12 12.06 1.53 -1.71
C GLU A 12 12.51 1.37 -0.25
N GLN A 13 11.55 1.34 0.68
CA GLN A 13 11.80 1.22 2.13
C GLN A 13 11.52 -0.20 2.66
N ASP A 14 10.79 -1.02 1.90
CA ASP A 14 10.44 -2.40 2.27
C ASP A 14 11.02 -3.40 1.26
N ILE A 15 12.20 -3.92 1.61
CA ILE A 15 12.97 -4.86 0.80
C ILE A 15 13.18 -6.13 1.62
N ARG A 16 12.69 -7.25 1.10
CA ARG A 16 12.66 -8.54 1.80
C ARG A 16 13.42 -9.59 1.03
N LYS A 17 13.94 -10.58 1.75
CA LYS A 17 14.50 -11.80 1.16
C LYS A 17 13.51 -12.93 1.36
N LEU A 18 12.99 -13.47 0.26
CA LEU A 18 12.13 -14.64 0.24
C LEU A 18 12.93 -15.89 -0.14
N SER A 19 12.64 -16.99 0.54
CA SER A 19 13.09 -18.33 0.15
C SER A 19 11.87 -19.11 -0.35
N LEU A 20 11.93 -19.57 -1.60
CA LEU A 20 10.95 -20.45 -2.23
C LEU A 20 11.54 -21.86 -2.34
N ASP A 21 10.68 -22.89 -2.35
CA ASP A 21 11.16 -24.28 -2.39
C ASP A 21 11.88 -24.64 -3.69
N ALA A 22 11.51 -23.98 -4.80
CA ALA A 22 12.10 -24.10 -6.12
C ALA A 22 11.80 -22.84 -6.96
N LYS A 23 12.47 -22.70 -8.11
CA LYS A 23 12.15 -21.67 -9.11
C LYS A 23 10.69 -21.86 -9.56
N PRO A 24 9.84 -20.80 -9.52
CA PRO A 24 8.46 -20.90 -10.01
C PRO A 24 8.39 -21.35 -11.47
N LYS A 25 7.32 -22.06 -11.84
CA LYS A 25 7.12 -22.57 -13.21
C LYS A 25 6.63 -21.51 -14.19
N ASN A 26 6.03 -20.45 -13.68
CA ASN A 26 5.53 -19.31 -14.45
C ASN A 26 5.39 -18.07 -13.56
N VAL A 27 5.11 -16.92 -14.17
CA VAL A 27 4.96 -15.63 -13.48
C VAL A 27 3.79 -15.63 -12.48
N GLU A 28 2.69 -16.31 -12.80
CA GLU A 28 1.53 -16.38 -11.90
C GLU A 28 1.83 -17.17 -10.61
N GLU A 29 2.57 -18.28 -10.70
CA GLU A 29 3.03 -19.01 -9.51
C GLU A 29 3.94 -18.15 -8.63
N LEU A 30 4.82 -17.33 -9.24
CA LEU A 30 5.64 -16.38 -8.50
C LEU A 30 4.78 -15.33 -7.78
N LYS A 31 3.80 -14.75 -8.47
CA LYS A 31 2.85 -13.77 -7.89
C LYS A 31 2.09 -14.36 -6.70
N ILE A 32 1.58 -15.59 -6.82
CA ILE A 32 0.88 -16.28 -5.73
C ILE A 32 1.81 -16.46 -4.52
N LYS A 33 3.03 -16.97 -4.71
CA LYS A 33 3.99 -17.16 -3.61
C LYS A 33 4.38 -15.86 -2.93
N ILE A 34 4.50 -14.76 -3.69
CA ILE A 34 4.75 -13.42 -3.14
C ILE A 34 3.54 -12.96 -2.31
N LYS A 35 2.31 -13.11 -2.83
CA LYS A 35 1.07 -12.77 -2.10
C LYS A 35 0.99 -13.50 -0.77
N GLU A 36 1.16 -14.81 -0.77
CA GLU A 36 1.10 -15.65 0.43
C GLU A 36 2.19 -15.28 1.45
N LYS A 37 3.44 -15.12 1.01
CA LYS A 37 4.56 -14.83 1.94
C LYS A 37 4.54 -13.41 2.48
N CYS A 38 3.92 -12.46 1.78
CA CYS A 38 3.91 -11.05 2.16
C CYS A 38 2.53 -10.56 2.62
N ASP A 39 1.53 -11.44 2.69
CA ASP A 39 0.13 -11.12 3.04
C ASP A 39 -0.45 -9.98 2.17
N LEU A 40 -0.17 -10.04 0.85
CA LEU A 40 -0.66 -9.03 -0.09
C LEU A 40 -2.08 -9.37 -0.55
N GLN A 41 -2.99 -8.42 -0.41
CA GLN A 41 -4.41 -8.58 -0.78
C GLN A 41 -4.78 -7.99 -2.15
N TYR A 42 -3.82 -7.40 -2.85
CA TYR A 42 -4.02 -6.73 -4.14
C TYR A 42 -3.27 -7.44 -5.26
N ASP A 43 -3.68 -7.18 -6.50
CA ASP A 43 -2.98 -7.69 -7.68
C ASP A 43 -1.87 -6.75 -8.16
N PHE A 44 -0.84 -7.32 -8.77
CA PHE A 44 0.36 -6.61 -9.16
C PHE A 44 1.10 -7.31 -10.30
N ASN A 45 1.88 -6.54 -11.04
CA ASN A 45 2.93 -7.03 -11.92
C ASN A 45 4.25 -7.14 -11.17
N VAL A 46 5.17 -7.87 -11.76
CA VAL A 46 6.52 -8.04 -11.26
C VAL A 46 7.50 -7.50 -12.29
N MET A 47 8.49 -6.76 -11.83
CA MET A 47 9.65 -6.37 -12.61
C MET A 47 10.88 -7.14 -12.11
N TYR A 48 11.88 -7.33 -12.97
CA TYR A 48 13.14 -7.99 -12.63
C TYR A 48 14.34 -7.15 -13.08
N GLU A 49 15.50 -7.35 -12.44
CA GLU A 49 16.76 -6.75 -12.90
C GLU A 49 17.27 -7.53 -14.12
N ASP A 50 17.34 -6.86 -15.27
CA ASP A 50 17.82 -7.45 -16.52
C ASP A 50 19.32 -7.13 -16.72
N SER A 51 20.15 -8.17 -16.76
CA SER A 51 21.61 -8.03 -16.89
C SER A 51 22.04 -7.43 -18.23
N ASP A 52 21.21 -7.54 -19.27
CA ASP A 52 21.53 -7.02 -20.60
C ASP A 52 21.31 -5.50 -20.69
N PHE A 53 20.63 -4.91 -19.69
CA PHE A 53 20.34 -3.47 -19.59
C PHE A 53 20.91 -2.86 -18.30
N ASP A 54 22.15 -3.21 -17.93
CA ASP A 54 22.84 -2.70 -16.74
C ASP A 54 22.08 -2.94 -15.42
N ASN A 55 21.32 -4.05 -15.33
CA ASN A 55 20.43 -4.39 -14.22
C ASN A 55 19.27 -3.39 -14.02
N ALA A 56 18.87 -2.67 -15.08
CA ALA A 56 17.64 -1.90 -15.07
C ALA A 56 16.43 -2.81 -14.85
N PHE A 57 15.37 -2.24 -14.24
CA PHE A 57 14.14 -2.98 -14.02
C PHE A 57 13.31 -3.06 -15.31
N CYS A 58 13.07 -4.28 -15.79
CA CYS A 58 12.17 -4.60 -16.90
C CYS A 58 10.94 -5.36 -16.40
N ASN A 59 9.83 -5.31 -17.14
CA ASN A 59 8.64 -6.11 -16.83
C ASN A 59 8.97 -7.60 -16.99
N LEU A 60 8.55 -8.42 -16.03
CA LEU A 60 8.69 -9.87 -16.11
C LEU A 60 7.49 -10.49 -16.82
N GLU A 61 7.66 -10.89 -18.08
CA GLU A 61 6.63 -11.58 -18.88
C GLU A 61 6.90 -13.09 -18.98
N ASP A 62 8.18 -13.49 -19.07
CA ASP A 62 8.61 -14.88 -19.05
C ASP A 62 9.43 -15.18 -17.78
N ILE A 63 9.06 -16.26 -17.07
CA ILE A 63 9.84 -16.73 -15.93
C ILE A 63 11.24 -17.23 -16.33
N GLY A 64 11.43 -17.54 -17.62
CA GLY A 64 12.70 -17.88 -18.23
C GLY A 64 13.77 -16.81 -18.02
N ASP A 65 13.37 -15.54 -18.04
CA ASP A 65 14.27 -14.38 -17.92
C ASP A 65 14.91 -14.28 -16.53
N LEU A 66 14.30 -14.88 -15.50
CA LEU A 66 14.91 -14.89 -14.18
C LEU A 66 16.10 -15.86 -14.11
N PRO A 67 17.21 -15.47 -13.47
CA PRO A 67 18.35 -16.37 -13.29
C PRO A 67 17.97 -17.65 -12.52
N ALA A 68 18.69 -18.74 -12.79
CA ALA A 68 18.36 -20.07 -12.28
C ALA A 68 18.48 -20.22 -10.74
N SER A 69 19.36 -19.45 -10.09
CA SER A 69 19.66 -19.60 -8.66
C SER A 69 19.00 -18.57 -7.76
N ARG A 70 18.94 -17.31 -8.20
CA ARG A 70 18.36 -16.19 -7.46
C ARG A 70 17.95 -15.05 -8.38
N ALA A 71 16.98 -14.25 -7.95
CA ALA A 71 16.55 -13.06 -8.67
C ALA A 71 16.31 -11.88 -7.73
N THR A 72 16.48 -10.66 -8.25
CA THR A 72 15.88 -9.45 -7.69
C THR A 72 14.60 -9.16 -8.45
N VAL A 73 13.50 -8.97 -7.72
CA VAL A 73 12.21 -8.62 -8.31
C VAL A 73 11.57 -7.48 -7.54
N LYS A 74 10.86 -6.62 -8.26
CA LYS A 74 10.12 -5.48 -7.71
C LYS A 74 8.63 -5.65 -7.99
N VAL A 75 7.81 -5.45 -6.96
CA VAL A 75 6.36 -5.41 -7.13
C VAL A 75 5.97 -4.07 -7.76
N PHE A 76 5.13 -4.14 -8.79
CA PHE A 76 4.58 -2.99 -9.49
C PHE A 76 3.06 -3.10 -9.49
N ALA A 77 2.38 -2.28 -8.68
CA ALA A 77 0.92 -2.33 -8.59
C ALA A 77 0.27 -2.04 -9.97
N GLU A 78 -0.73 -2.83 -10.36
CA GLU A 78 -1.41 -2.71 -11.67
C GLU A 78 -1.96 -1.31 -11.95
N PHE A 79 -2.38 -0.60 -10.90
CA PHE A 79 -2.89 0.75 -11.03
C PHE A 79 -1.84 1.77 -11.52
N ASN A 80 -0.55 1.54 -11.25
CA ASN A 80 0.55 2.35 -11.80
C ASN A 80 0.83 2.03 -13.28
N ARG A 81 0.41 0.85 -13.78
CA ARG A 81 0.53 0.50 -15.20
C ARG A 81 -0.58 1.15 -16.02
N ILE A 82 -1.80 1.18 -15.48
CA ILE A 82 -2.97 1.74 -16.17
C ILE A 82 -2.90 3.27 -16.22
N VAL A 83 -2.36 3.90 -15.17
CA VAL A 83 -2.27 5.36 -15.07
C VAL A 83 -0.79 5.77 -15.13
N THR A 84 -0.37 6.52 -16.16
CA THR A 84 1.02 7.03 -16.30
C THR A 84 1.39 8.11 -15.29
N THR A 85 0.56 8.32 -14.27
CA THR A 85 0.76 9.33 -13.22
C THR A 85 0.93 8.63 -11.89
N ASP A 86 1.81 9.15 -11.04
CA ASP A 86 1.96 8.71 -9.65
C ASP A 86 0.65 8.98 -8.87
N LEU A 87 -0.21 7.97 -8.85
CA LEU A 87 -1.54 8.06 -8.24
C LEU A 87 -1.44 8.31 -6.74
N GLN A 88 -0.45 7.72 -6.08
CA GLN A 88 -0.24 7.88 -4.65
C GLN A 88 0.10 9.34 -4.32
N SER A 89 1.06 9.92 -5.04
CA SER A 89 1.43 11.32 -4.89
C SER A 89 0.27 12.26 -5.23
N ASN A 90 -0.45 12.00 -6.34
CA ASN A 90 -1.60 12.81 -6.74
C ASN A 90 -2.75 12.75 -5.74
N PHE A 91 -3.07 11.55 -5.24
CA PHE A 91 -4.12 11.34 -4.26
C PHE A 91 -3.78 12.05 -2.95
N TYR A 92 -2.58 11.82 -2.42
CA TYR A 92 -2.15 12.46 -1.19
C TYR A 92 -2.01 13.98 -1.34
N GLY A 93 -1.50 14.47 -2.46
CA GLY A 93 -1.47 15.89 -2.76
C GLY A 93 -2.87 16.52 -2.79
N ALA A 94 -3.87 15.81 -3.32
CA ALA A 94 -5.25 16.26 -3.29
C ALA A 94 -5.84 16.25 -1.87
N VAL A 95 -5.64 15.17 -1.09
CA VAL A 95 -6.08 15.07 0.30
C VAL A 95 -5.49 16.21 1.13
N ASP A 96 -4.18 16.42 1.04
CA ASP A 96 -3.47 17.48 1.77
C ASP A 96 -4.01 18.86 1.39
N ARG A 97 -4.19 19.12 0.09
CA ARG A 97 -4.74 20.38 -0.42
C ARG A 97 -6.14 20.67 0.13
N TYR A 98 -6.99 19.67 0.28
CA TYR A 98 -8.38 19.85 0.74
C TYR A 98 -8.57 19.68 2.24
N THR A 99 -7.57 19.14 2.96
CA THR A 99 -7.62 18.89 4.40
C THR A 99 -8.13 20.09 5.22
N PRO A 100 -7.66 21.34 5.02
CA PRO A 100 -8.15 22.47 5.81
C PRO A 100 -9.67 22.71 5.69
N ARG A 101 -10.23 22.47 4.50
CA ARG A 101 -11.67 22.60 4.25
C ARG A 101 -12.45 21.49 4.93
N PHE A 102 -11.97 20.25 4.88
CA PHE A 102 -12.60 19.13 5.60
C PHE A 102 -12.61 19.36 7.10
N VAL A 103 -11.49 19.80 7.69
CA VAL A 103 -11.43 20.13 9.12
C VAL A 103 -12.44 21.22 9.49
N THR A 104 -12.60 22.23 8.64
CA THR A 104 -13.62 23.29 8.85
C THR A 104 -15.03 22.71 8.83
N ILE A 105 -15.33 21.83 7.86
CA ILE A 105 -16.62 21.15 7.76
C ILE A 105 -16.85 20.28 9.01
N PHE A 106 -15.88 19.47 9.42
CA PHE A 106 -16.00 18.59 10.58
C PHE A 106 -16.35 19.36 11.86
N LYS A 107 -15.63 20.46 12.15
CA LYS A 107 -15.90 21.34 13.30
C LYS A 107 -17.27 22.03 13.26
N SER A 108 -17.81 22.25 12.06
CA SER A 108 -19.12 22.91 11.89
C SER A 108 -20.30 21.96 12.15
N LYS A 109 -20.09 20.64 12.10
CA LYS A 109 -21.15 19.65 12.33
C LYS A 109 -21.56 19.60 13.80
N LYS A 110 -22.81 19.17 14.01
CA LYS A 110 -23.49 19.10 15.33
C LYS A 110 -24.29 17.81 15.43
N GLY A 111 -24.83 17.54 16.61
CA GLY A 111 -25.53 16.29 16.93
C GLY A 111 -24.59 15.08 16.87
N THR A 112 -25.15 13.88 16.71
CA THR A 112 -24.39 12.62 16.76
C THR A 112 -23.25 12.54 15.74
N VAL A 113 -23.43 13.11 14.54
CA VAL A 113 -22.35 13.18 13.54
C VAL A 113 -21.23 14.11 14.00
N GLY A 114 -21.59 15.28 14.55
CA GLY A 114 -20.62 16.22 15.10
C GLY A 114 -19.83 15.64 16.28
N GLU A 115 -20.52 14.98 17.21
CA GLU A 115 -19.90 14.30 18.36
C GLU A 115 -18.87 13.26 17.91
N LYS A 116 -19.21 12.39 16.96
CA LYS A 116 -18.28 11.39 16.41
C LYS A 116 -17.06 12.02 15.71
N LEU A 117 -17.26 13.12 14.99
CA LEU A 117 -16.17 13.84 14.31
C LEU A 117 -15.26 14.56 15.31
N ASP A 118 -15.82 15.14 16.38
CA ASP A 118 -15.06 15.77 17.45
C ASP A 118 -14.22 14.75 18.22
N GLU A 119 -14.79 13.58 18.56
CA GLU A 119 -14.06 12.46 19.14
C GLU A 119 -12.89 12.01 18.25
N LEU A 120 -13.13 11.84 16.94
CA LEU A 120 -12.10 11.47 15.98
C LEU A 120 -10.97 12.53 15.91
N MET A 121 -11.31 13.81 15.88
CA MET A 121 -10.33 14.90 15.88
C MET A 121 -9.50 14.94 17.17
N GLN A 122 -10.12 14.65 18.33
CA GLN A 122 -9.41 14.60 19.62
C GLN A 122 -8.40 13.45 19.67
N GLN A 123 -8.74 12.28 19.12
CA GLN A 123 -7.84 11.12 19.06
C GLN A 123 -6.54 11.44 18.29
N MET A 124 -6.65 12.24 17.22
CA MET A 124 -5.53 12.55 16.33
C MET A 124 -4.67 13.74 16.77
N ASN A 125 -5.12 14.55 17.74
CA ASN A 125 -4.41 15.74 18.25
C ASN A 125 -3.40 15.44 19.38
N THR A 126 -3.03 14.18 19.60
CA THR A 126 -2.17 13.75 20.73
C THR A 126 -0.66 13.75 20.45
N GLY A 127 -0.21 14.21 19.27
CA GLY A 127 1.21 14.41 18.94
C GLY A 127 1.60 15.89 18.82
N LYS A 128 2.74 16.28 19.39
CA LYS A 128 3.39 17.56 19.05
C LYS A 128 3.92 17.44 17.61
N GLU A 129 3.52 18.39 16.77
CA GLU A 129 3.63 18.41 15.31
C GLU A 129 2.57 17.56 14.61
N ALA A 130 1.70 18.21 13.83
CA ALA A 130 0.69 17.55 13.03
C ALA A 130 1.37 16.73 11.94
N ASP A 131 1.57 15.45 12.19
CA ASP A 131 2.04 14.49 11.20
C ASP A 131 1.09 14.55 9.99
N VAL A 132 1.64 14.79 8.79
CA VAL A 132 0.89 14.80 7.53
C VAL A 132 0.07 13.51 7.39
N THR A 133 0.60 12.40 7.89
CA THR A 133 -0.07 11.09 7.95
C THR A 133 -1.30 11.12 8.85
N ALA A 134 -1.20 11.78 10.01
CA ALA A 134 -2.31 11.94 10.94
C ALA A 134 -3.43 12.79 10.33
N MET A 135 -3.08 13.86 9.60
CA MET A 135 -4.06 14.71 8.92
C MET A 135 -4.77 13.98 7.78
N ARG A 136 -4.02 13.23 6.94
CA ARG A 136 -4.61 12.37 5.91
C ARG A 136 -5.54 11.34 6.51
N THR A 137 -5.11 10.68 7.59
CA THR A 137 -5.90 9.67 8.30
C THR A 137 -7.17 10.26 8.90
N LEU A 138 -7.10 11.45 9.49
CA LEU A 138 -8.26 12.18 10.02
C LEU A 138 -9.29 12.43 8.93
N VAL A 139 -8.87 12.98 7.78
CA VAL A 139 -9.78 13.26 6.65
C VAL A 139 -10.41 11.99 6.13
N LEU A 140 -9.61 10.95 5.88
CA LEU A 140 -10.10 9.69 5.35
C LEU A 140 -11.11 9.05 6.30
N ARG A 141 -10.82 8.97 7.60
CA ARG A 141 -11.77 8.42 8.59
C ARG A 141 -13.01 9.29 8.82
N GLY A 142 -12.89 10.61 8.68
CA GLY A 142 -14.00 11.54 8.89
C GLY A 142 -15.00 11.59 7.73
N LEU A 143 -14.57 11.28 6.50
CA LEU A 143 -15.42 11.34 5.31
C LEU A 143 -16.67 10.45 5.38
N PRO A 144 -16.56 9.14 5.69
CA PRO A 144 -17.75 8.29 5.83
C PRO A 144 -18.70 8.78 6.92
N ILE A 145 -18.16 9.23 8.07
CA ILE A 145 -18.96 9.78 9.17
C ILE A 145 -19.73 11.02 8.72
N LEU A 146 -19.08 11.92 7.97
CA LEU A 146 -19.68 13.13 7.43
C LEU A 146 -20.82 12.84 6.44
N LEU A 147 -20.66 11.79 5.63
CA LEU A 147 -21.63 11.39 4.60
C LEU A 147 -22.75 10.49 5.15
N GLY A 148 -22.60 9.97 6.37
CA GLY A 148 -23.55 9.02 6.98
C GLY A 148 -23.32 7.57 6.55
N ASP A 149 -22.16 7.27 5.97
CA ASP A 149 -21.76 5.93 5.55
C ASP A 149 -21.19 5.12 6.71
N ASP A 150 -21.24 3.79 6.59
CA ASP A 150 -20.61 2.88 7.55
C ASP A 150 -19.09 2.82 7.35
N ALA A 151 -18.37 3.55 8.20
CA ALA A 151 -16.90 3.64 8.18
C ALA A 151 -16.18 2.31 8.47
N SER A 152 -16.86 1.30 9.01
CA SER A 152 -16.24 0.05 9.49
C SER A 152 -15.51 -0.74 8.40
N ASN A 153 -15.95 -0.61 7.15
CA ASN A 153 -15.40 -1.34 6.00
C ASN A 153 -14.65 -0.47 4.99
N PHE A 154 -14.53 0.84 5.22
CA PHE A 154 -13.95 1.75 4.22
C PHE A 154 -12.43 1.69 4.14
N TYR A 155 -11.75 1.45 5.27
CA TYR A 155 -10.28 1.45 5.31
C TYR A 155 -9.77 0.27 6.13
N ASN A 156 -8.96 -0.59 5.50
CA ASN A 156 -8.15 -1.55 6.23
C ASN A 156 -7.05 -0.79 6.99
N THR A 157 -7.00 -0.90 8.31
CA THR A 157 -5.91 -0.34 9.12
C THR A 157 -4.73 -1.30 9.13
N CYS A 158 -3.68 -0.97 8.37
CA CYS A 158 -2.41 -1.69 8.44
C CYS A 158 -1.65 -1.23 9.69
N ASN A 159 -1.71 -1.99 10.78
CA ASN A 159 -0.81 -1.80 11.91
C ASN A 159 0.58 -2.35 11.54
N VAL A 160 1.63 -1.56 11.78
CA VAL A 160 3.04 -1.92 11.51
C VAL A 160 3.49 -3.17 12.29
N SER A 161 2.71 -3.60 13.29
CA SER A 161 2.81 -4.93 13.88
C SER A 161 1.69 -5.83 13.35
N SER A 162 2.07 -6.80 12.52
CA SER A 162 1.41 -8.07 12.20
C SER A 162 -0.06 -8.24 12.61
N HIS A 163 -0.88 -8.59 11.61
CA HIS A 163 -2.32 -8.86 11.63
C HIS A 163 -3.18 -7.60 11.44
N CYS A 164 -3.56 -7.37 10.18
CA CYS A 164 -4.69 -6.53 9.83
C CYS A 164 -5.95 -7.18 10.45
N LYS A 165 -6.34 -6.74 11.65
CA LYS A 165 -7.61 -7.15 12.26
C LYS A 165 -8.73 -6.34 11.63
N LYS A 166 -9.72 -7.05 11.07
CA LYS A 166 -11.07 -6.50 10.90
C LYS A 166 -11.63 -6.25 12.30
N ILE A 167 -12.28 -5.09 12.49
CA ILE A 167 -13.12 -4.84 13.66
C ILE A 167 -14.42 -5.62 13.46
#